data_AF-A0A498SFY6-F1
#
_entry.id   AF-A0A498SFY6-F1
#
_cell.length_a   1.000
_cell.length_b   1.000
_cell.length_c   1.000
_cell.angle_alpha   90.00
_cell.angle_beta   90.00
_cell.angle_gamma   90.00
#
_symmetry.space_group_name_H-M   'P 1'
#
loop_
_entity.id
_entity.type
_entity.pdbx_description
1 polymer ?
#
loop_
_entity_poly.entity_id
_entity_poly.type
_entity_poly.pdbx_seq_one_letter_code
_entity_poly.pdbx_strand_id
1 'polypeptide(L)'
;MGEVVRVVLEKLTRARVLFNGKGSDTLFKQDSFPTKYISEILRHGLVIIQLFCKINIESFSDESGSYVHMRDILDELGIDHYSFSDMLLLREVCIVVSRRSANLGAAAIACVLNRVRKPNMVVGIDGSTYKYHPFFDFWVHDKLKELVDPGLNFKLLQTADGSGKGAALITAIISRLKKREQQPQQQPQRQPQPQQPRQHMADGHVKVAMGENVEMKGSRKQPSSMNESQKVDLMINDMPTYDSFNGEVENAMIHLSNP
;
A
#
# COMPACT_ATOMS: atom_id res chain seq x y z
N MET A 1 3.16 19.48 0.63
CA MET A 1 4.21 20.05 -0.23
C MET A 1 3.90 21.47 -0.64
N GLY A 2 2.67 21.75 -1.09
CA GLY A 2 2.26 23.10 -1.50
C GLY A 2 2.57 24.21 -0.49
N GLU A 3 2.21 24.03 0.79
CA GLU A 3 2.54 25.03 1.83
C GLU A 3 4.05 25.22 2.04
N VAL A 4 4.87 24.18 1.86
CA VAL A 4 6.33 24.32 1.92
C VAL A 4 6.82 25.21 0.78
N VAL A 5 6.28 25.03 -0.43
CA VAL A 5 6.57 25.91 -1.56
C VAL A 5 6.14 27.33 -1.23
N ARG A 6 4.90 27.53 -0.75
CA ARG A 6 4.39 28.86 -0.37
C ARG A 6 5.30 29.60 0.60
N VAL A 7 5.72 28.95 1.69
CA VAL A 7 6.61 29.54 2.69
C VAL A 7 7.97 29.93 2.08
N VAL A 8 8.51 29.11 1.18
CA VAL A 8 9.75 29.44 0.46
C VAL A 8 9.55 30.65 -0.45
N LEU A 9 8.46 30.68 -1.23
CA LEU A 9 8.12 31.81 -2.08
C LEU A 9 7.94 33.09 -1.27
N GLU A 10 7.20 33.04 -0.16
CA GLU A 10 7.05 34.18 0.75
C GLU A 10 8.41 34.72 1.22
N LYS A 11 9.33 33.84 1.64
CA LYS A 11 10.67 34.25 2.09
C LYS A 11 11.47 34.89 0.96
N LEU A 12 11.44 34.32 -0.24
CA LEU A 12 12.15 34.85 -1.41
C LEU A 12 11.56 36.21 -1.86
N THR A 13 10.24 36.37 -1.79
CA THR A 13 9.56 37.64 -2.06
C THR A 13 9.95 38.68 -1.01
N ARG A 14 9.86 38.38 0.29
CA ARG A 14 10.28 39.32 1.35
C ARG A 14 11.75 39.74 1.23
N ALA A 15 12.61 38.87 0.72
CA ALA A 15 14.01 39.14 0.43
C ALA A 15 14.26 39.91 -0.89
N ARG A 16 13.21 40.28 -1.63
CA ARG A 16 13.26 40.91 -2.97
C ARG A 16 13.97 40.08 -4.05
N VAL A 17 14.06 38.77 -3.85
CA VAL A 17 14.59 37.83 -4.85
C VAL A 17 13.51 37.47 -5.87
N LEU A 18 12.28 37.29 -5.40
CA LEU A 18 11.11 37.06 -6.25
C LEU A 18 10.23 38.29 -6.35
N PHE A 19 9.62 38.49 -7.53
CA PHE A 19 8.56 39.47 -7.81
C PHE A 19 8.94 40.91 -7.42
N ASN A 20 10.25 41.20 -7.40
CA ASN A 20 10.82 42.46 -6.91
C ASN A 20 10.30 42.87 -5.50
N GLY A 21 9.98 41.87 -4.67
CA GLY A 21 9.40 42.06 -3.34
C GLY A 21 7.90 42.36 -3.29
N LYS A 22 7.22 42.38 -4.43
CA LYS A 22 5.78 42.59 -4.54
C LYS A 22 5.05 41.24 -4.54
N GLY A 23 4.73 40.75 -3.35
CA GLY A 23 3.82 39.62 -3.18
C GLY A 23 2.35 40.04 -3.22
N SER A 24 1.49 39.11 -2.84
CA SER A 24 0.04 39.33 -2.71
C SER A 24 -0.45 38.84 -1.34
N ASP A 25 -1.62 39.33 -0.91
CA ASP A 25 -2.27 38.86 0.32
C ASP A 25 -2.56 37.34 0.24
N THR A 26 -2.92 36.85 -0.95
CA THR A 26 -3.12 35.42 -1.20
C THR A 26 -1.82 34.64 -1.00
N LEU A 27 -0.69 35.08 -1.54
CA LEU A 27 0.60 34.39 -1.35
C LEU A 27 1.02 34.32 0.13
N PHE A 28 0.70 35.34 0.93
CA PHE A 28 1.03 35.40 2.36
C PHE A 28 0.00 34.69 3.25
N LYS A 29 -1.14 34.27 2.71
CA LYS A 29 -2.13 33.49 3.42
C LYS A 29 -1.70 32.03 3.52
N GLN A 30 -1.79 31.46 4.71
CA GLN A 30 -1.51 30.03 4.92
C GLN A 30 -2.38 29.14 4.03
N ASP A 31 -1.80 28.05 3.53
CA ASP A 31 -2.45 27.02 2.71
C ASP A 31 -3.02 27.52 1.37
N SER A 32 -2.59 28.71 0.92
CA SER A 32 -3.00 29.30 -0.36
C SER A 32 -2.31 28.70 -1.59
N PHE A 33 -1.34 27.80 -1.39
CA PHE A 33 -0.65 27.12 -2.47
C PHE A 33 -0.95 25.62 -2.41
N PRO A 34 -2.01 25.13 -3.07
CA PRO A 34 -2.33 23.71 -3.14
C PRO A 34 -1.22 22.90 -3.80
N THR A 35 -1.10 21.62 -3.41
CA THR A 35 -0.13 20.71 -4.03
C THR A 35 -0.41 20.48 -5.54
N LYS A 36 -1.65 20.69 -6.02
CA LYS A 36 -1.97 20.61 -7.46
C LYS A 36 -1.19 21.61 -8.31
N TYR A 37 -0.91 22.82 -7.78
CA TYR A 37 -0.14 23.83 -8.50
C TYR A 37 1.26 23.34 -8.84
N ILE A 38 1.89 22.59 -7.92
CA ILE A 38 3.21 21.99 -8.17
C ILE A 38 3.14 21.07 -9.40
N SER A 39 2.14 20.19 -9.47
CA SER A 39 1.98 19.26 -10.59
C SER A 39 1.72 19.99 -11.91
N GLU A 40 0.91 21.05 -11.90
CA GLU A 40 0.59 21.86 -13.08
C GLU A 40 1.78 22.68 -13.58
N ILE A 41 2.51 23.34 -12.68
CA ILE A 41 3.74 24.09 -12.96
C ILE A 41 4.80 23.19 -13.61
N LEU A 42 4.93 21.95 -13.12
CA LEU A 42 5.96 21.02 -13.56
C LEU A 42 5.58 20.23 -14.82
N ARG A 43 4.30 20.24 -15.24
CA ARG A 43 3.82 19.43 -16.37
C ARG A 43 4.36 19.91 -17.72
N HIS A 44 4.55 21.23 -17.91
CA HIS A 44 4.79 21.79 -19.25
C HIS A 44 6.09 22.59 -19.43
N GLY A 45 6.96 22.75 -18.44
CA GLY A 45 8.26 23.42 -18.61
C GLY A 45 9.39 22.40 -18.77
N LEU A 46 9.92 22.16 -19.97
CA LEU A 46 10.85 21.04 -20.23
C LEU A 46 12.25 21.47 -20.68
N VAL A 47 12.64 22.72 -20.50
CA VAL A 47 13.95 23.19 -21.02
C VAL A 47 15.10 23.02 -20.01
N ILE A 48 14.85 23.09 -18.69
CA ILE A 48 15.95 23.05 -17.69
C ILE A 48 16.24 21.64 -17.15
N ILE A 49 15.33 20.68 -17.33
CA ILE A 49 15.55 19.30 -16.87
C ILE A 49 16.65 18.59 -17.68
N GLN A 50 16.82 18.95 -18.96
CA GLN A 50 17.86 18.39 -19.83
C GLN A 50 19.27 18.63 -19.24
N LEU A 51 19.49 19.79 -18.60
CA LEU A 51 20.83 20.22 -18.17
C LEU A 51 21.25 19.65 -16.81
N PHE A 52 20.29 19.42 -15.89
CA PHE A 52 20.60 18.99 -14.51
C PHE A 52 20.32 17.52 -14.21
N CYS A 53 19.44 16.84 -14.95
CA CYS A 53 18.97 15.50 -14.56
C CYS A 53 19.51 14.34 -15.41
N LYS A 54 20.36 14.56 -16.43
CA LYS A 54 20.83 13.49 -17.35
C LYS A 54 19.68 12.61 -17.89
N ILE A 55 18.50 13.20 -18.11
CA ILE A 55 17.37 12.46 -18.69
C ILE A 55 17.46 12.63 -20.21
N ASN A 56 17.74 11.54 -20.93
CA ASN A 56 17.57 11.49 -22.39
C ASN A 56 16.06 11.43 -22.67
N ILE A 57 15.45 12.59 -22.89
CA ILE A 57 14.08 12.67 -23.38
C ILE A 57 14.21 12.83 -24.90
N GLU A 58 14.03 11.74 -25.64
CA GLU A 58 14.20 11.68 -27.11
C GLU A 58 13.07 12.35 -27.90
N SER A 59 12.09 12.98 -27.25
CA SER A 59 11.03 13.69 -27.95
C SER A 59 10.43 14.73 -27.02
N PHE A 60 10.55 16.02 -27.37
CA PHE A 60 9.37 16.87 -27.54
C PHE A 60 9.76 18.30 -27.95
N SER A 61 9.23 18.69 -29.10
CA SER A 61 9.12 20.05 -29.58
C SER A 61 7.90 20.72 -28.93
N ASP A 62 8.12 21.83 -28.22
CA ASP A 62 7.15 22.94 -28.23
C ASP A 62 7.80 24.24 -27.72
N GLU A 63 8.41 24.97 -28.65
CA GLU A 63 8.61 26.41 -28.46
C GLU A 63 7.24 27.09 -28.52
N SER A 64 6.94 27.92 -27.52
CA SER A 64 5.91 28.99 -27.53
C SER A 64 4.63 28.83 -26.70
N GLY A 65 4.34 27.67 -26.08
CA GLY A 65 3.11 27.46 -25.27
C GLY A 65 3.29 27.15 -23.77
N SER A 66 4.53 27.07 -23.28
CA SER A 66 4.94 26.20 -22.17
C SER A 66 4.58 26.64 -20.72
N TYR A 67 4.14 27.89 -20.49
CA TYR A 67 3.91 28.43 -19.14
C TYR A 67 2.49 28.88 -18.85
N VAL A 68 1.50 28.59 -19.70
CA VAL A 68 0.11 29.05 -19.52
C VAL A 68 -0.43 28.72 -18.12
N HIS A 69 -0.33 27.45 -17.71
CA HIS A 69 -0.75 27.05 -16.36
C HIS A 69 -0.01 27.77 -15.23
N MET A 70 1.27 28.09 -15.42
CA MET A 70 2.01 28.84 -14.41
C MET A 70 1.50 30.28 -14.31
N ARG A 71 1.15 30.91 -15.44
CA ARG A 71 0.55 32.24 -15.47
C ARG A 71 -0.81 32.23 -14.80
N ASP A 72 -1.66 31.25 -15.13
CA ASP A 72 -2.97 31.08 -14.49
C ASP A 72 -2.83 30.93 -12.96
N ILE A 73 -1.84 30.16 -12.50
CA ILE A 73 -1.56 29.99 -11.07
C ILE A 73 -1.04 31.30 -10.44
N LEU A 74 -0.18 32.05 -11.13
CA LEU A 74 0.29 33.36 -10.65
C LEU A 74 -0.86 34.37 -10.55
N ASP A 75 -1.79 34.33 -11.51
CA ASP A 75 -3.00 35.15 -11.52
C ASP A 75 -3.97 34.74 -10.39
N GLU A 76 -4.17 33.44 -10.15
CA GLU A 76 -4.93 32.91 -9.00
C GLU A 76 -4.30 33.32 -7.66
N LEU A 77 -2.97 33.41 -7.61
CA LEU A 77 -2.23 33.92 -6.47
C LEU A 77 -2.26 35.45 -6.40
N GLY A 78 -2.82 36.17 -7.36
CA GLY A 78 -2.87 37.64 -7.40
C GLY A 78 -1.49 38.29 -7.57
N ILE A 79 -0.59 37.65 -8.31
CA ILE A 79 0.77 38.14 -8.57
C ILE A 79 0.83 38.69 -10.00
N ASP A 80 0.65 39.99 -10.14
CA ASP A 80 0.59 40.65 -11.47
C ASP A 80 1.97 41.10 -11.97
N HIS A 81 2.97 41.13 -11.08
CA HIS A 81 4.29 41.69 -11.36
C HIS A 81 5.38 40.62 -11.23
N TYR A 82 5.59 39.88 -12.31
CA TYR A 82 6.64 38.87 -12.39
C TYR A 82 7.42 38.94 -13.71
N SER A 83 8.70 38.59 -13.63
CA SER A 83 9.59 38.41 -14.77
C SER A 83 9.61 36.95 -15.23
N PHE A 84 10.23 36.71 -16.39
CA PHE A 84 10.52 35.34 -16.83
C PHE A 84 11.44 34.60 -15.84
N SER A 85 12.39 35.31 -15.24
CA SER A 85 13.29 34.74 -14.22
C SER A 85 12.53 34.30 -12.96
N ASP A 86 11.50 35.05 -12.55
CA ASP A 86 10.66 34.67 -11.39
C ASP A 86 9.90 33.37 -11.65
N MET A 87 9.39 33.18 -12.88
CA MET A 87 8.74 31.94 -13.31
C MET A 87 9.69 30.73 -13.26
N LEU A 88 10.94 30.91 -13.69
CA LEU A 88 11.95 29.86 -13.61
C LEU A 88 12.30 29.52 -12.15
N LEU A 89 12.44 30.52 -11.28
CA LEU A 89 12.71 30.34 -9.86
C LEU A 89 11.55 29.64 -9.13
N LEU A 90 10.30 30.04 -9.41
CA LEU A 90 9.10 29.36 -8.91
C LEU A 90 9.13 27.88 -9.28
N ARG A 91 9.39 27.58 -10.55
CA ARG A 91 9.50 26.21 -11.05
C ARG A 91 10.61 25.43 -10.33
N GLU A 92 11.76 26.05 -10.12
CA GLU A 92 12.90 25.42 -9.44
C GLU A 92 12.57 25.09 -7.99
N VAL A 93 11.90 26.01 -7.27
CA VAL A 93 11.42 25.74 -5.90
C VAL A 93 10.49 24.52 -5.89
N CYS A 94 9.56 24.42 -6.85
CA CYS A 94 8.70 23.25 -6.99
C CYS A 94 9.50 21.96 -7.21
N ILE A 95 10.53 21.97 -8.06
CA ILE A 95 11.41 20.81 -8.29
C ILE A 95 12.12 20.39 -7.00
N VAL A 96 12.78 21.32 -6.34
CA VAL A 96 13.61 21.03 -5.15
C VAL A 96 12.76 20.45 -4.03
N VAL A 97 11.59 21.04 -3.77
CA VAL A 97 10.67 20.56 -2.72
C VAL A 97 10.14 19.17 -3.06
N SER A 98 9.72 18.94 -4.30
CA SER A 98 9.19 17.64 -4.72
C SER A 98 10.25 16.55 -4.74
N ARG A 99 11.45 16.82 -5.25
CA ARG A 99 12.57 15.86 -5.25
C ARG A 99 12.98 15.48 -3.83
N ARG A 100 13.04 16.45 -2.91
CA ARG A 100 13.29 16.17 -1.49
C ARG A 100 12.21 15.27 -0.90
N SER A 101 10.94 15.53 -1.21
CA SER A 101 9.82 14.71 -0.75
C SER A 101 9.90 13.27 -1.29
N ALA A 102 10.17 13.10 -2.58
CA ALA A 102 10.35 11.79 -3.21
C ALA A 102 11.51 11.02 -2.58
N ASN A 103 12.66 11.67 -2.36
CA ASN A 103 13.82 11.04 -1.73
C ASN A 103 13.54 10.57 -0.30
N LEU A 104 12.80 11.36 0.49
CA LEU A 104 12.45 10.98 1.86
C LEU A 104 11.49 9.78 1.87
N GLY A 105 10.51 9.76 0.97
CA GLY A 105 9.62 8.61 0.79
C GLY A 105 10.38 7.35 0.36
N ALA A 106 11.29 7.48 -0.60
CA ALA A 106 12.17 6.40 -1.04
C ALA A 106 13.06 5.87 0.09
N ALA A 107 13.60 6.74 0.95
CA ALA A 107 14.40 6.32 2.09
C ALA A 107 13.59 5.47 3.09
N ALA A 108 12.33 5.83 3.34
CA ALA A 108 11.45 5.04 4.19
C ALA A 108 11.16 3.66 3.57
N ILE A 109 10.87 3.60 2.26
CA ILE A 109 10.67 2.34 1.53
C ILE A 109 11.94 1.48 1.59
N ALA A 110 13.10 2.05 1.28
CA ALA A 110 14.40 1.35 1.32
C ALA A 110 14.70 0.77 2.71
N CYS A 111 14.42 1.54 3.77
CA CYS A 111 14.59 1.08 5.15
C CYS A 111 13.79 -0.21 5.40
N VAL A 112 12.54 -0.29 4.94
CA VAL A 112 11.70 -1.48 5.11
C VAL A 112 12.20 -2.63 4.24
N LEU A 113 12.54 -2.39 2.98
CA LEU A 113 13.06 -3.42 2.06
C LEU A 113 14.34 -4.05 2.61
N ASN A 114 15.29 -3.24 3.03
CA ASN A 114 16.57 -3.68 3.60
C ASN A 114 16.41 -4.35 4.97
N ARG A 115 15.29 -4.11 5.68
CA ARG A 115 14.97 -4.77 6.95
C ARG A 115 14.28 -6.12 6.75
N VAL A 116 13.41 -6.24 5.75
CA VAL A 116 12.60 -7.44 5.49
C VAL A 116 13.39 -8.49 4.71
N ARG A 117 14.13 -8.08 3.68
CA ARG A 117 15.04 -8.94 2.87
C ARG A 117 14.43 -10.26 2.40
N LYS A 118 13.17 -10.23 1.94
CA LYS A 118 12.51 -11.39 1.34
C LYS A 118 12.76 -11.41 -0.17
N PRO A 119 12.76 -12.59 -0.82
CA PRO A 119 12.79 -12.66 -2.28
C PRO A 119 11.49 -12.08 -2.85
N ASN A 120 11.59 -11.40 -4.00
CA ASN A 120 10.46 -10.94 -4.82
C ASN A 120 9.44 -10.06 -4.06
N MET A 121 9.91 -9.01 -3.39
CA MET A 121 9.04 -8.10 -2.64
C MET A 121 8.22 -7.19 -3.57
N VAL A 122 6.98 -6.89 -3.20
CA VAL A 122 6.13 -5.91 -3.90
C VAL A 122 5.74 -4.80 -2.93
N VAL A 123 5.99 -3.56 -3.32
CA VAL A 123 5.62 -2.35 -2.58
C VAL A 123 4.40 -1.73 -3.24
N GLY A 124 3.24 -1.86 -2.60
CA GLY A 124 2.03 -1.17 -3.03
C GLY A 124 2.11 0.33 -2.70
N ILE A 125 1.87 1.18 -3.69
CA ILE A 125 1.84 2.64 -3.54
C ILE A 125 0.48 3.17 -3.98
N ASP A 126 -0.09 4.06 -3.16
CA ASP A 126 -1.25 4.87 -3.50
C ASP A 126 -1.03 6.31 -3.02
N GLY A 127 -1.64 7.27 -3.70
CA GLY A 127 -1.57 8.69 -3.36
C GLY A 127 -1.58 9.59 -4.58
N SER A 128 -2.34 10.68 -4.49
CA SER A 128 -2.48 11.68 -5.55
C SER A 128 -1.14 12.30 -5.96
N THR A 129 -0.22 12.51 -5.01
CA THR A 129 1.12 13.02 -5.31
C THR A 129 1.88 12.06 -6.22
N TYR A 130 1.94 10.78 -5.86
CA TYR A 130 2.63 9.78 -6.68
C TYR A 130 1.97 9.64 -8.06
N LYS A 131 0.63 9.70 -8.11
CA LYS A 131 -0.16 9.53 -9.33
C LYS A 131 -0.07 10.69 -10.32
N TYR A 132 -0.13 11.93 -9.83
CA TYR A 132 -0.33 13.10 -10.69
C TYR A 132 0.90 13.98 -10.86
N HIS A 133 1.93 13.81 -10.02
CA HIS A 133 3.14 14.60 -10.12
C HIS A 133 4.07 14.00 -11.19
N PRO A 134 4.49 14.77 -12.21
CA PRO A 134 5.13 14.24 -13.42
C PRO A 134 6.45 13.49 -13.20
N PHE A 135 7.19 13.84 -12.13
CA PHE A 135 8.53 13.29 -11.86
C PHE A 135 8.63 12.45 -10.58
N PHE A 136 7.53 12.26 -9.83
CA PHE A 136 7.62 11.72 -8.48
C PHE A 136 7.98 10.24 -8.48
N ASP A 137 7.34 9.45 -9.35
CA ASP A 137 7.65 8.04 -9.59
C ASP A 137 9.13 7.86 -9.97
N PHE A 138 9.61 8.62 -10.96
CA PHE A 138 10.99 8.59 -11.40
C PHE A 138 11.98 8.85 -10.25
N TRP A 139 11.79 9.92 -9.46
CA TRP A 139 12.70 10.23 -8.36
C TRP A 139 12.65 9.21 -7.23
N VAL A 140 11.49 8.61 -6.96
CA VAL A 140 11.40 7.50 -5.98
C VAL A 140 12.21 6.31 -6.48
N HIS A 141 12.02 5.90 -7.73
CA HIS A 141 12.77 4.79 -8.33
C HIS A 141 14.28 5.07 -8.38
N ASP A 142 14.68 6.27 -8.80
CA ASP A 142 16.08 6.70 -8.86
C ASP A 142 16.73 6.60 -7.48
N LYS A 143 16.07 7.16 -6.45
CA LYS A 143 16.60 7.11 -5.09
C LYS A 143 16.62 5.69 -4.51
N LEU A 144 15.65 4.84 -4.84
CA LEU A 144 15.63 3.45 -4.38
C LEU A 144 16.80 2.63 -4.96
N LYS A 145 17.22 2.89 -6.20
CA LYS A 145 18.41 2.26 -6.77
C LYS A 145 19.68 2.58 -5.99
N GLU A 146 19.75 3.76 -5.37
CA GLU A 146 20.89 4.16 -4.53
C GLU A 146 20.85 3.54 -3.12
N LEU A 147 19.65 3.34 -2.56
CA LEU A 147 19.47 3.02 -1.14
C LEU A 147 19.19 1.54 -0.85
N VAL A 148 18.67 0.78 -1.81
CA VAL A 148 18.33 -0.64 -1.63
C VAL A 148 19.55 -1.51 -1.89
N ASP A 149 19.73 -2.55 -1.07
CA ASP A 149 20.81 -3.52 -1.26
C ASP A 149 20.73 -4.14 -2.68
N PRO A 150 21.81 -4.15 -3.48
CA PRO A 150 21.78 -4.60 -4.89
C PRO A 150 21.31 -6.04 -5.12
N GLY A 151 21.34 -6.89 -4.09
CA GLY A 151 20.87 -8.28 -4.16
C GLY A 151 19.37 -8.46 -3.91
N LEU A 152 18.63 -7.39 -3.60
CA LEU A 152 17.20 -7.46 -3.31
C LEU A 152 16.37 -7.17 -4.56
N ASN A 153 15.57 -8.16 -4.96
CA ASN A 153 14.59 -8.00 -6.03
C ASN A 153 13.26 -7.50 -5.46
N PHE A 154 12.80 -6.35 -5.96
CA PHE A 154 11.51 -5.78 -5.59
C PHE A 154 10.84 -5.08 -6.77
N LYS A 155 9.52 -4.88 -6.67
CA LYS A 155 8.72 -4.09 -7.61
C LYS A 155 7.89 -3.07 -6.85
N LEU A 156 7.77 -1.87 -7.42
CA LEU A 156 6.77 -0.90 -6.97
C LEU A 156 5.51 -1.07 -7.83
N LEU A 157 4.35 -1.09 -7.18
CA LEU A 157 3.06 -1.26 -7.82
C LEU A 157 2.13 -0.13 -7.39
N GLN A 158 1.72 0.69 -8.34
CA GLN A 158 0.71 1.69 -8.09
C GLN A 158 -0.69 1.04 -8.05
N THR A 159 -1.43 1.23 -6.95
CA THR A 159 -2.77 0.67 -6.78
C THR A 159 -3.83 1.76 -6.94
N ALA A 160 -4.91 1.49 -7.68
CA ALA A 160 -6.01 2.44 -7.86
C ALA A 160 -7.00 2.47 -6.68
N ASP A 161 -7.22 1.32 -6.03
CA ASP A 161 -8.06 1.17 -4.83
C ASP A 161 -7.51 0.01 -3.98
N GLY A 162 -6.28 0.16 -3.51
CA GLY A 162 -5.63 -0.86 -2.69
C GLY A 162 -6.32 -1.01 -1.33
N SER A 163 -6.75 0.11 -0.73
CA SER A 163 -7.36 0.12 0.60
C SER A 163 -8.75 -0.51 0.63
N GLY A 164 -9.62 -0.24 -0.35
CA GLY A 164 -10.97 -0.81 -0.39
C GLY A 164 -10.93 -2.32 -0.59
N LYS A 165 -10.15 -2.78 -1.57
CA LYS A 165 -9.94 -4.21 -1.85
C LYS A 165 -9.30 -4.95 -0.67
N GLY A 166 -8.29 -4.35 -0.04
CA GLY A 166 -7.64 -4.92 1.15
C GLY A 166 -8.60 -5.06 2.34
N ALA A 167 -9.38 -4.02 2.63
CA ALA A 167 -10.34 -4.05 3.74
C ALA A 167 -11.44 -5.10 3.54
N ALA A 168 -11.95 -5.24 2.31
CA ALA A 168 -12.93 -6.27 1.96
C ALA A 168 -12.37 -7.69 2.16
N LEU A 169 -11.11 -7.92 1.74
CA LEU A 169 -10.44 -9.20 1.89
C LEU A 169 -10.28 -9.59 3.37
N ILE A 170 -9.79 -8.66 4.20
CA ILE A 170 -9.66 -8.88 5.65
C ILE A 170 -11.02 -9.18 6.29
N THR A 171 -12.05 -8.44 5.90
CA THR A 171 -13.43 -8.65 6.38
C THR A 171 -13.93 -10.05 6.02
N ALA A 172 -13.69 -10.51 4.80
CA ALA A 172 -14.07 -11.85 4.35
C ALA A 172 -13.34 -12.94 5.15
N ILE A 173 -12.04 -12.77 5.41
CA ILE A 173 -11.24 -13.69 6.24
C ILE A 173 -11.82 -13.76 7.66
N ILE A 174 -12.05 -12.62 8.30
CA ILE A 174 -12.63 -12.56 9.67
C ILE A 174 -14.00 -13.22 9.71
N SER A 175 -14.85 -12.96 8.72
CA SER A 175 -16.18 -13.56 8.61
C SER A 175 -16.10 -15.10 8.51
N ARG A 176 -15.18 -15.62 7.69
CA ARG A 176 -14.94 -17.08 7.56
C ARG A 176 -14.44 -17.69 8.86
N LEU A 177 -13.54 -17.02 9.58
CA LEU A 177 -13.01 -17.51 10.86
C LEU A 177 -14.07 -17.56 11.95
N LYS A 178 -14.90 -16.52 12.09
CA LYS A 178 -16.02 -16.53 13.04
C LYS A 178 -17.03 -17.63 12.75
N LYS A 179 -17.32 -17.90 11.46
CA LYS A 179 -18.19 -19.02 11.07
C LYS A 179 -17.60 -20.39 11.44
N ARG A 180 -16.27 -20.57 11.33
CA ARG A 180 -15.59 -21.81 11.74
C ARG A 180 -15.58 -22.01 13.25
N GLU A 181 -15.49 -20.94 14.04
CA GLU A 181 -15.56 -20.99 15.51
C GLU A 181 -16.97 -21.31 16.04
N GLN A 182 -18.01 -20.96 15.28
CA GLN A 182 -19.42 -21.18 15.65
C GLN A 182 -19.97 -22.55 15.19
N GLN A 183 -19.23 -23.29 14.36
CA GLN A 183 -19.60 -24.67 14.03
C GLN A 183 -19.13 -25.59 15.17
N PRO A 184 -20.04 -26.29 15.88
CA PRO A 184 -19.64 -27.34 16.80
C PRO A 184 -18.85 -28.39 16.02
N GLN A 185 -17.73 -28.86 16.57
CA GLN A 185 -17.05 -30.06 16.06
C GLN A 185 -18.08 -31.19 15.99
N GLN A 186 -18.66 -31.44 14.82
CA GLN A 186 -19.36 -32.67 14.55
C GLN A 186 -18.30 -33.76 14.55
N GLN A 187 -18.09 -34.38 15.72
CA GLN A 187 -17.37 -35.63 15.82
C GLN A 187 -18.01 -36.60 14.82
N PRO A 188 -17.24 -37.29 13.97
CA PRO A 188 -17.79 -38.35 13.13
C PRO A 188 -18.47 -39.36 14.05
N GLN A 189 -19.79 -39.54 13.90
CA GLN A 189 -20.51 -40.62 14.56
C GLN A 189 -19.82 -41.93 14.18
N ARG A 190 -19.12 -42.57 15.14
CA ARG A 190 -18.71 -43.96 14.98
C ARG A 190 -19.97 -44.77 14.79
N GLN A 191 -20.16 -45.32 13.60
CA GLN A 191 -21.15 -46.34 13.35
C GLN A 191 -20.96 -47.47 14.38
N PRO A 192 -22.02 -47.96 15.04
CA PRO A 192 -21.90 -49.12 15.90
C PRO A 192 -21.44 -50.32 15.07
N GLN A 193 -20.30 -50.89 15.41
CA GLN A 193 -19.88 -52.18 14.83
C GLN A 193 -20.89 -53.27 15.26
N PRO A 194 -21.30 -54.18 14.35
CA PRO A 194 -22.15 -55.30 14.72
C PRO A 194 -21.43 -56.19 15.75
N GLN A 195 -22.05 -56.42 16.91
CA GLN A 195 -21.56 -57.37 17.89
C GLN A 195 -21.71 -58.79 17.35
N GLN A 196 -20.60 -59.53 17.25
CA GLN A 196 -20.62 -60.96 16.95
C GLN A 196 -21.13 -61.75 18.18
N PRO A 197 -21.92 -62.83 18.02
CA PRO A 197 -22.41 -63.62 19.14
C PRO A 197 -21.27 -64.39 19.82
N ARG A 198 -21.10 -64.23 21.14
CA ARG A 198 -20.24 -65.09 21.95
C ARG A 198 -20.87 -66.48 22.07
N GLN A 199 -20.16 -67.50 21.59
CA GLN A 199 -20.46 -68.90 21.89
C GLN A 199 -20.10 -69.20 23.34
N HIS A 200 -21.07 -69.69 24.10
CA HIS A 200 -20.87 -70.34 25.40
C HIS A 200 -20.50 -71.80 25.17
N MET A 201 -19.42 -72.27 25.82
CA MET A 201 -19.32 -73.66 26.32
C MET A 201 -18.61 -73.63 27.68
N ALA A 202 -19.17 -74.44 28.59
CA ALA A 202 -18.82 -74.58 30.00
C ALA A 202 -17.55 -75.43 30.20
N ASP A 203 -16.78 -75.17 31.26
CA ASP A 203 -16.80 -75.97 32.50
C ASP A 203 -15.64 -75.62 33.45
N GLY A 204 -15.85 -75.78 34.76
CA GLY A 204 -14.80 -76.27 35.67
C GLY A 204 -14.18 -75.33 36.74
N HIS A 205 -14.91 -75.12 37.84
CA HIS A 205 -14.47 -75.15 39.26
C HIS A 205 -13.36 -74.24 39.87
N VAL A 206 -13.83 -73.31 40.72
CA VAL A 206 -13.51 -73.00 42.16
C VAL A 206 -12.12 -72.49 42.61
N LYS A 207 -12.08 -71.26 43.17
CA LYS A 207 -11.73 -70.90 44.59
C LYS A 207 -11.83 -69.37 44.82
N VAL A 208 -12.81 -68.85 45.58
CA VAL A 208 -12.84 -68.43 47.02
C VAL A 208 -12.15 -67.07 47.38
N ALA A 209 -13.02 -66.08 47.63
CA ALA A 209 -13.11 -65.08 48.73
C ALA A 209 -12.36 -63.72 48.80
N MET A 210 -13.15 -62.75 49.35
CA MET A 210 -12.86 -61.40 49.92
C MET A 210 -12.49 -60.29 48.91
N GLY A 211 -13.03 -59.08 48.94
CA GLY A 211 -14.00 -58.39 49.81
C GLY A 211 -14.01 -56.88 49.43
N GLU A 212 -15.15 -56.23 49.69
CA GLU A 212 -15.37 -54.77 49.84
C GLU A 212 -15.48 -53.81 48.63
N ASN A 213 -16.15 -52.70 48.93
CA ASN A 213 -17.10 -51.92 48.12
C ASN A 213 -16.58 -50.49 47.85
N VAL A 214 -17.00 -49.92 46.71
CA VAL A 214 -17.32 -48.48 46.46
C VAL A 214 -16.16 -47.45 46.54
N GLU A 215 -15.89 -46.73 45.43
CA GLU A 215 -16.33 -45.34 45.21
C GLU A 215 -15.79 -44.75 43.87
N MET A 216 -16.64 -44.01 43.18
CA MET A 216 -16.38 -43.28 41.93
C MET A 216 -15.72 -41.92 42.17
N LYS A 217 -14.74 -41.52 41.35
CA LYS A 217 -14.52 -40.11 40.94
C LYS A 217 -13.59 -39.99 39.73
N GLY A 218 -14.14 -39.46 38.63
CA GLY A 218 -13.42 -39.16 37.40
C GLY A 218 -12.56 -37.91 37.49
N SER A 219 -11.39 -37.93 36.85
CA SER A 219 -10.54 -36.75 36.62
C SER A 219 -10.54 -36.35 35.15
N ARG A 220 -10.92 -35.09 34.93
CA ARG A 220 -11.09 -34.39 33.65
C ARG A 220 -9.72 -34.05 33.04
N LYS A 221 -9.40 -34.57 31.85
CA LYS A 221 -8.26 -34.10 31.04
C LYS A 221 -8.68 -32.89 30.20
N GLN A 222 -7.92 -31.79 30.29
CA GLN A 222 -8.05 -30.61 29.41
C GLN A 222 -7.43 -30.91 28.03
N PRO A 223 -7.95 -30.38 26.92
CA PRO A 223 -7.36 -30.56 25.60
C PRO A 223 -6.25 -29.54 25.34
N SER A 224 -5.14 -30.00 24.76
CA SER A 224 -3.96 -29.24 24.35
C SER A 224 -4.28 -28.22 23.25
N SER A 225 -3.92 -26.95 23.46
CA SER A 225 -4.07 -25.86 22.49
C SER A 225 -3.04 -25.94 21.36
N MET A 226 -3.49 -25.88 20.10
CA MET A 226 -2.63 -25.76 18.91
C MET A 226 -1.91 -24.40 18.87
N ASN A 227 -0.66 -24.38 18.39
CA ASN A 227 0.17 -23.18 18.31
C ASN A 227 -0.16 -22.30 17.08
N GLU A 228 0.00 -20.99 17.21
CA GLU A 228 -0.41 -19.98 16.22
C GLU A 228 0.19 -20.17 14.81
N SER A 229 1.41 -20.69 14.71
CA SER A 229 2.07 -20.96 13.43
C SER A 229 1.31 -21.98 12.57
N GLN A 230 0.65 -22.96 13.20
CA GLN A 230 -0.17 -23.97 12.50
C GLN A 230 -1.52 -23.40 12.05
N LYS A 231 -2.05 -22.37 12.74
CA LYS A 231 -3.27 -21.67 12.32
C LYS A 231 -3.04 -20.84 11.06
N VAL A 232 -1.88 -20.21 10.91
CA VAL A 232 -1.55 -19.36 9.75
C VAL A 232 -1.33 -20.21 8.50
N ASP A 233 -0.65 -21.35 8.62
CA ASP A 233 -0.32 -22.22 7.49
C ASP A 233 -1.58 -22.86 6.85
N LEU A 234 -2.58 -23.17 7.66
CA LEU A 234 -3.89 -23.66 7.20
C LEU A 234 -4.77 -22.58 6.55
N MET A 235 -4.50 -21.28 6.76
CA MET A 235 -5.27 -20.18 6.15
C MET A 235 -4.78 -19.81 4.75
N ILE A 236 -3.50 -20.02 4.45
CA ILE A 236 -2.87 -19.58 3.20
C ILE A 236 -3.08 -20.60 2.06
N ASN A 237 -3.11 -21.90 2.38
CA ASN A 237 -3.21 -22.96 1.36
C ASN A 237 -4.57 -23.02 0.62
N ASP A 238 -5.61 -22.40 1.17
CA ASP A 238 -6.96 -22.30 0.55
C ASP A 238 -7.15 -21.00 -0.25
N MET A 239 -6.15 -20.13 -0.34
CA MET A 239 -6.29 -18.78 -0.88
C MET A 239 -5.89 -18.74 -2.37
N PRO A 240 -6.76 -18.27 -3.29
CA PRO A 240 -6.41 -18.16 -4.70
C PRO A 240 -5.21 -17.24 -4.88
N THR A 241 -4.23 -17.69 -5.66
CA THR A 241 -3.07 -16.88 -6.06
C THR A 241 -3.52 -15.65 -6.85
N TYR A 242 -2.71 -14.59 -6.82
CA TYR A 242 -3.00 -13.31 -7.49
C TYR A 242 -3.45 -13.47 -8.96
N ASP A 243 -2.88 -14.44 -9.69
CA ASP A 243 -3.24 -14.73 -11.09
C ASP A 243 -4.66 -15.32 -11.25
N SER A 244 -5.13 -16.08 -10.27
CA SER A 244 -6.48 -16.69 -10.26
C SER A 244 -7.57 -15.64 -10.04
N PHE A 245 -7.25 -14.56 -9.32
CA PHE A 245 -8.20 -13.50 -9.00
C PHE A 245 -8.54 -12.61 -10.22
N ASN A 246 -7.60 -12.42 -11.15
CA ASN A 246 -7.87 -11.64 -12.36
C ASN A 246 -8.66 -12.43 -13.42
N GLY A 247 -8.43 -13.74 -13.55
CA GLY A 247 -9.18 -14.58 -14.49
C GLY A 247 -10.67 -14.73 -14.16
N GLU A 248 -11.04 -14.65 -12.88
CA GLU A 248 -12.45 -14.66 -12.45
C GLU A 248 -13.15 -13.30 -12.68
N VAL A 249 -12.41 -12.18 -12.62
CA VAL A 249 -12.97 -10.84 -12.84
C VAL A 249 -13.21 -10.56 -14.33
N GLU A 250 -12.37 -11.08 -15.23
CA GLU A 250 -12.61 -10.99 -16.69
C GLU A 250 -13.83 -11.81 -17.13
N ASN A 251 -14.06 -12.99 -16.55
CA ASN A 251 -15.23 -13.82 -16.87
C ASN A 251 -16.55 -13.29 -16.29
N ALA A 252 -16.51 -12.44 -15.26
CA ALA A 252 -17.70 -11.84 -14.66
C ALA A 252 -18.17 -10.55 -15.35
N MET A 253 -17.40 -9.99 -16.30
CA MET A 253 -17.73 -8.74 -17.00
C MET A 253 -18.41 -8.90 -18.37
N ILE A 254 -18.78 -10.12 -18.77
CA ILE A 254 -19.58 -10.35 -19.99
C ILE A 254 -21.02 -10.67 -19.58
N HIS A 255 -21.78 -9.68 -19.09
CA HIS A 255 -23.26 -9.67 -19.11
C HIS A 255 -23.80 -8.35 -18.53
N LEU A 256 -23.54 -7.23 -19.19
CA LEU A 256 -24.38 -6.04 -19.09
C LEU A 256 -24.68 -5.56 -20.51
N SER A 257 -25.67 -6.22 -21.11
CA SER A 257 -26.26 -5.85 -22.39
C SER A 257 -27.04 -4.54 -22.25
N ASN A 258 -26.84 -3.64 -23.21
CA ASN A 258 -27.64 -2.44 -23.46
C ASN A 258 -29.15 -2.68 -23.43
N PRO A 259 -29.92 -1.62 -23.18
CA PRO A 259 -30.93 -1.13 -24.11
C PRO A 259 -30.43 0.10 -24.88
#